data_AF-A0A369KQN5-F1
#
_entry.id   AF-A0A369KQN5-F1
#
_cell.length_a   1.000
_cell.length_b   1.000
_cell.length_c   1.000
_cell.angle_alpha   90.00
_cell.angle_beta   90.00
_cell.angle_gamma   90.00
#
_symmetry.space_group_name_H-M   'P 1'
#
loop_
_entity.id
_entity.type
_entity.pdbx_description
1 polymer ?
#
loop_
_entity_poly.entity_id
_entity_poly.type
_entity_poly.pdbx_seq_one_letter_code
_entity_poly.pdbx_strand_id
1 'polypeptide(L)'
;MEKELPFAKLQNPEQVIMQLLFHFSILMEYQLLDLQSNVRSFVNAMSNAIQKMDSLVVEEGRSAQEIYESLFNKSSGTEATALNQRATFRADDIFAEASAQFDVTKVPILNKNKDNNQESSEGANESSNAFDKIWSEISKRFESVCRLEERLRPQVYTMIQSLNFEDIQTQRIEHALTAQRKLNEGMMKFLKKGVQNCNLQEVLDFSSQLVKETKASYTMADERRVFEQVFYEDNKK
;
A
#
# COMPACT_ATOMS: atom_id res chain seq x y z
N MET A 1 -39.27 6.72 12.06
CA MET A 1 -39.38 6.65 13.53
C MET A 1 -37.97 6.77 14.07
N GLU A 2 -37.67 7.84 14.80
CA GLU A 2 -36.40 7.93 15.53
C GLU A 2 -36.39 6.85 16.60
N LYS A 3 -35.40 5.96 16.58
CA LYS A 3 -35.26 4.91 17.59
C LYS A 3 -34.88 5.58 18.92
N GLU A 4 -35.55 5.21 20.01
CA GLU A 4 -35.28 5.77 21.33
C GLU A 4 -33.90 5.30 21.84
N LEU A 5 -33.18 6.19 22.54
CA LEU A 5 -31.90 5.84 23.16
C LEU A 5 -32.13 4.96 24.40
N PRO A 6 -31.21 4.03 24.71
CA PRO A 6 -31.35 3.07 25.81
C PRO A 6 -31.45 3.75 27.18
N PHE A 7 -31.01 4.99 27.30
CA PHE A 7 -31.05 5.78 28.53
C PHE A 7 -32.12 6.89 28.54
N ALA A 8 -32.94 7.03 27.49
CA ALA A 8 -33.94 8.10 27.37
C ALA A 8 -35.05 8.03 28.43
N LYS A 9 -35.29 6.86 29.02
CA LYS A 9 -36.34 6.62 30.04
C LYS A 9 -35.83 6.61 31.48
N LEU A 10 -34.54 6.86 31.69
CA LEU A 10 -33.92 6.79 33.03
C LEU A 10 -34.25 8.03 33.86
N GLN A 11 -34.46 7.81 35.16
CA GLN A 11 -34.90 8.85 36.10
C GLN A 11 -33.76 9.44 36.94
N ASN A 12 -32.56 8.85 36.88
CA ASN A 12 -31.41 9.28 37.67
C ASN A 12 -30.21 9.65 36.76
N PRO A 13 -29.60 10.83 36.94
CA PRO A 13 -28.37 11.24 36.25
C PRO A 13 -27.25 10.18 36.29
N GLU A 14 -27.06 9.53 37.43
CA GLU A 14 -26.04 8.48 37.61
C GLU A 14 -26.29 7.28 36.68
N GLN A 15 -27.55 6.88 36.55
CA GLN A 15 -27.92 5.76 35.68
C GLN A 15 -27.73 6.12 34.20
N VAL A 16 -28.05 7.36 33.81
CA VAL A 16 -27.80 7.86 32.44
C VAL A 16 -26.31 7.84 32.13
N ILE A 17 -25.48 8.35 33.05
CA ILE A 17 -24.02 8.38 32.89
C ILE A 17 -23.46 6.94 32.79
N MET A 18 -23.88 6.03 33.68
CA MET A 18 -23.41 4.64 33.63
C MET A 18 -23.79 3.95 32.33
N GLN A 19 -25.02 4.14 31.86
CA GLN A 19 -25.47 3.56 30.59
C GLN A 19 -24.74 4.20 29.40
N LEU A 20 -24.52 5.51 29.41
CA LEU A 20 -23.75 6.19 28.38
C LEU A 20 -22.32 5.63 28.30
N LEU A 21 -21.64 5.52 29.43
CA LEU A 21 -20.29 4.97 29.52
C LEU A 21 -20.23 3.51 29.07
N PHE A 22 -21.21 2.69 29.45
CA PHE A 22 -21.29 1.29 29.04
C PHE A 22 -21.38 1.16 27.52
N HIS A 23 -22.33 1.86 26.89
CA HIS A 23 -22.51 1.81 25.43
C HIS A 23 -21.31 2.39 24.68
N PHE A 24 -20.73 3.50 25.15
CA PHE A 24 -19.49 4.03 24.56
C PHE A 24 -18.30 3.09 24.73
N SER A 25 -18.20 2.37 25.85
CA SER A 25 -17.13 1.38 26.06
C SER A 25 -17.26 0.22 25.09
N ILE A 26 -18.47 -0.32 24.91
CA ILE A 26 -18.73 -1.36 23.91
C ILE A 26 -18.41 -0.86 22.50
N LEU A 27 -18.86 0.34 22.15
CA LEU A 27 -18.57 0.95 20.85
C LEU A 27 -17.06 1.04 20.61
N MET A 28 -16.30 1.55 21.58
CA MET A 28 -14.85 1.69 21.47
C MET A 28 -14.15 0.33 21.37
N GLU A 29 -14.60 -0.67 22.13
CA GLU A 29 -14.07 -2.04 22.05
C GLU A 29 -14.28 -2.65 20.66
N TYR A 30 -15.48 -2.52 20.08
CA TYR A 30 -15.75 -2.96 18.71
C TYR A 30 -14.85 -2.25 17.69
N GLN A 31 -14.70 -0.93 17.80
CA GLN A 31 -13.84 -0.17 16.89
C GLN A 31 -12.38 -0.63 16.98
N LEU A 32 -11.87 -0.87 18.19
CA LEU A 32 -10.49 -1.36 18.40
C LEU A 32 -10.29 -2.78 17.88
N LEU A 33 -11.22 -3.69 18.12
CA LEU A 33 -11.15 -5.07 17.61
C LEU A 33 -11.20 -5.11 16.08
N ASP A 34 -12.06 -4.30 15.47
CA ASP A 34 -12.18 -4.22 14.02
C ASP A 34 -10.90 -3.61 13.41
N LEU A 35 -10.36 -2.53 13.99
CA LEU A 35 -9.05 -1.99 13.64
C LEU A 35 -7.95 -3.05 13.71
N GLN A 36 -7.86 -3.78 14.82
CA GLN A 36 -6.84 -4.81 15.02
C GLN A 36 -6.94 -5.94 13.98
N SER A 37 -8.15 -6.42 13.73
CA SER A 37 -8.42 -7.47 12.73
C SER A 37 -8.05 -7.01 11.33
N ASN A 38 -8.47 -5.81 10.96
CA ASN A 38 -8.24 -5.23 9.64
C ASN A 38 -6.76 -4.96 9.41
N VAL A 39 -6.03 -4.39 10.38
CA VAL A 39 -4.59 -4.15 10.28
C VAL A 39 -3.83 -5.48 10.13
N ARG A 40 -4.20 -6.54 10.86
CA ARG A 40 -3.57 -7.86 10.70
C ARG A 40 -3.82 -8.44 9.31
N SER A 41 -5.05 -8.36 8.80
CA SER A 41 -5.39 -8.81 7.46
C SER A 41 -4.58 -8.06 6.39
N PHE A 42 -4.47 -6.74 6.54
CA PHE A 42 -3.69 -5.87 5.68
C PHE A 42 -2.20 -6.25 5.67
N VAL A 43 -1.56 -6.38 6.83
CA VAL A 43 -0.14 -6.75 6.92
C VAL A 43 0.11 -8.10 6.25
N ASN A 44 -0.80 -9.07 6.44
CA ASN A 44 -0.69 -10.36 5.79
C ASN A 44 -0.81 -10.26 4.26
N ALA A 45 -1.77 -9.48 3.75
CA ALA A 45 -1.95 -9.27 2.32
C ALA A 45 -0.72 -8.59 1.70
N MET A 46 -0.18 -7.56 2.36
CA MET A 46 1.00 -6.82 1.90
C MET A 46 2.25 -7.69 1.93
N SER A 47 2.46 -8.47 3.00
CA SER A 47 3.57 -9.42 3.11
C SER A 47 3.51 -10.48 2.01
N ASN A 48 2.34 -11.03 1.73
CA ASN A 48 2.14 -11.99 0.63
C ASN A 48 2.41 -11.37 -0.75
N ALA A 49 1.99 -10.12 -0.97
CA ALA A 49 2.22 -9.42 -2.24
C ALA A 49 3.72 -9.13 -2.45
N ILE A 50 4.42 -8.69 -1.40
CA ILE A 50 5.87 -8.44 -1.42
C ILE A 50 6.62 -9.75 -1.69
N GLN A 51 6.29 -10.84 -0.98
CA GLN A 51 6.92 -12.15 -1.20
C GLN A 51 6.71 -12.65 -2.63
N LYS A 52 5.51 -12.47 -3.20
CA LYS A 52 5.24 -12.83 -4.59
C LYS A 52 6.06 -11.98 -5.56
N MET A 53 6.10 -10.66 -5.37
CA MET A 53 6.95 -9.80 -6.20
C MET A 53 8.42 -10.18 -6.12
N ASP A 54 8.95 -10.41 -4.92
CA ASP A 54 10.34 -10.81 -4.71
C ASP A 54 10.64 -12.14 -5.44
N SER A 55 9.76 -13.13 -5.29
CA SER A 55 9.89 -14.40 -6.01
C SER A 55 9.87 -14.25 -7.53
N LEU A 56 9.02 -13.35 -8.06
CA LEU A 56 8.94 -13.07 -9.49
C LEU A 56 10.20 -12.37 -10.01
N VAL A 57 10.74 -11.42 -9.25
CA VAL A 57 11.95 -10.70 -9.61
C VAL A 57 13.17 -11.63 -9.59
N VAL A 58 13.27 -12.51 -8.58
CA VAL A 58 14.36 -13.49 -8.50
C VAL A 58 14.25 -14.54 -9.61
N GLU A 59 13.04 -15.05 -9.90
CA GLU A 59 12.79 -16.01 -10.99
C GLU A 59 13.18 -15.43 -12.35
N GLU A 60 12.69 -14.23 -12.68
CA GLU A 60 13.03 -13.57 -13.94
C GLU A 60 14.48 -13.09 -13.98
N GLY A 61 15.08 -12.69 -12.85
CA GLY A 61 16.49 -12.34 -12.76
C GLY A 61 17.42 -13.54 -13.01
N ARG A 62 17.05 -14.71 -12.50
CA ARG A 62 17.78 -15.96 -12.78
C ARG A 62 17.60 -16.38 -14.24
N SER A 63 16.38 -16.32 -14.75
CA SER A 63 16.11 -16.51 -16.17
C SER A 63 16.97 -15.55 -17.00
N ALA A 64 17.01 -14.25 -16.66
CA ALA A 64 17.83 -13.19 -17.25
C ALA A 64 19.30 -13.62 -17.39
N GLN A 65 19.88 -14.05 -16.27
CA GLN A 65 21.26 -14.48 -16.17
C GLN A 65 21.55 -15.75 -17.00
N GLU A 66 20.67 -16.76 -16.98
CA GLU A 66 20.88 -18.02 -17.71
C GLU A 66 20.97 -17.82 -19.23
N ILE A 67 20.19 -16.89 -19.81
CA ILE A 67 20.30 -16.57 -21.24
C ILE A 67 21.44 -15.58 -21.52
N TYR A 68 21.80 -14.69 -20.60
CA TYR A 68 23.02 -13.89 -20.77
C TYR A 68 24.24 -14.80 -20.86
N GLU A 69 24.33 -15.80 -19.98
CA GLU A 69 25.38 -16.81 -20.02
C GLU A 69 25.33 -17.64 -21.31
N SER A 70 24.14 -17.95 -21.84
CA SER A 70 24.02 -18.69 -23.11
C SER A 70 24.40 -17.86 -24.34
N LEU A 71 24.06 -16.57 -24.36
CA LEU A 71 24.31 -15.66 -25.49
C LEU A 71 25.74 -15.15 -25.56
N PHE A 72 26.38 -14.92 -24.42
CA PHE A 72 27.63 -14.15 -24.37
C PHE A 72 28.79 -14.89 -23.70
N ASN A 73 28.52 -15.82 -22.79
CA ASN A 73 29.55 -16.49 -21.98
C ASN A 73 29.90 -17.90 -22.52
N LYS A 74 28.93 -18.57 -23.17
CA LYS A 74 29.08 -19.90 -23.79
C LYS A 74 29.08 -19.87 -25.32
N SER A 75 28.97 -18.69 -25.94
CA SER A 75 28.93 -18.55 -27.39
C SER A 75 30.33 -18.71 -28.00
N SER A 76 30.58 -19.83 -28.67
CA SER A 76 31.88 -20.19 -29.27
C SER A 76 32.26 -19.40 -30.53
N GLY A 77 31.50 -18.35 -30.89
CA GLY A 77 31.67 -17.58 -32.13
C GLY A 77 32.34 -16.22 -31.91
N THR A 78 33.24 -15.84 -32.82
CA THR A 78 33.96 -14.55 -32.87
C THR A 78 33.04 -13.32 -32.91
N GLU A 79 31.84 -13.44 -33.47
CA GLU A 79 30.85 -12.34 -33.49
C GLU A 79 30.13 -12.14 -32.15
N ALA A 80 29.86 -13.22 -31.40
CA ALA A 80 29.22 -13.12 -30.09
C ALA A 80 30.19 -12.54 -29.03
N THR A 81 31.49 -12.78 -29.19
CA THR A 81 32.54 -12.12 -28.39
C THR A 81 32.67 -10.63 -28.75
N ALA A 82 32.55 -10.25 -30.02
CA ALA A 82 32.53 -8.84 -30.44
C ALA A 82 31.26 -8.10 -29.94
N LEU A 83 30.10 -8.78 -29.96
CA LEU A 83 28.85 -8.26 -29.39
C LEU A 83 28.89 -8.18 -27.86
N ASN A 84 29.52 -9.16 -27.19
CA ASN A 84 29.77 -9.12 -25.74
C ASN A 84 30.64 -7.91 -25.39
N GLN A 85 31.78 -7.74 -26.08
CA GLN A 85 32.62 -6.56 -25.89
C GLN A 85 31.84 -5.26 -26.11
N ARG A 86 31.01 -5.18 -27.15
CA ARG A 86 30.20 -3.99 -27.43
C ARG A 86 29.09 -3.74 -26.40
N ALA A 87 28.49 -4.81 -25.87
CA ALA A 87 27.49 -4.75 -24.80
C ALA A 87 28.14 -4.32 -23.47
N THR A 88 29.32 -4.85 -23.14
CA THR A 88 30.12 -4.44 -21.98
C THR A 88 30.53 -2.98 -22.09
N PHE A 89 31.01 -2.53 -23.26
CA PHE A 89 31.31 -1.11 -23.49
C PHE A 89 30.06 -0.22 -23.33
N ARG A 90 28.90 -0.67 -23.81
CA ARG A 90 27.63 0.07 -23.63
C ARG A 90 27.17 0.09 -22.17
N ALA A 91 27.33 -1.01 -21.44
CA ALA A 91 27.03 -1.07 -20.02
C ALA A 91 27.96 -0.13 -19.24
N ASP A 92 29.26 -0.15 -19.53
CA ASP A 92 30.25 0.75 -18.94
C ASP A 92 29.95 2.22 -19.27
N ASP A 93 29.52 2.54 -20.49
CA ASP A 93 29.08 3.88 -20.87
C ASP A 93 27.84 4.31 -20.08
N ILE A 94 26.87 3.43 -19.87
CA ILE A 94 25.65 3.72 -19.10
C ILE A 94 25.98 3.89 -17.61
N PHE A 95 26.88 3.06 -17.06
CA PHE A 95 27.35 3.21 -15.69
C PHE A 95 28.21 4.48 -15.52
N ALA A 96 29.03 4.84 -16.51
CA ALA A 96 29.78 6.08 -16.55
C ALA A 96 28.83 7.29 -16.62
N GLU A 97 27.80 7.24 -17.47
CA GLU A 97 26.79 8.28 -17.63
C GLU A 97 25.93 8.43 -16.36
N ALA A 98 25.56 7.32 -15.72
CA ALA A 98 24.88 7.32 -14.42
C ALA A 98 25.78 7.85 -13.30
N SER A 99 27.08 7.51 -13.28
CA SER A 99 28.04 8.02 -12.30
C SER A 99 28.35 9.51 -12.52
N ALA A 100 28.36 9.99 -13.76
CA ALA A 100 28.55 11.39 -14.13
C ALA A 100 27.33 12.26 -13.79
N GLN A 101 26.14 11.67 -13.66
CA GLN A 101 24.96 12.36 -13.11
C GLN A 101 25.05 12.56 -11.58
N PHE A 102 25.89 11.77 -10.88
CA PHE A 102 26.17 11.96 -9.45
C PHE A 102 27.37 12.87 -9.17
N ASP A 103 28.33 12.98 -10.11
CA ASP A 103 29.46 13.91 -10.01
C ASP A 103 29.28 15.11 -10.97
N VAL A 104 28.53 16.12 -10.52
CA VAL A 104 28.41 17.41 -11.21
C VAL A 104 29.70 18.21 -11.04
N THR A 105 30.80 17.77 -11.64
CA THR A 105 31.97 18.59 -12.01
C THR A 105 33.01 17.73 -12.73
N LYS A 106 32.88 17.58 -14.07
CA LYS A 106 33.95 17.63 -15.09
C LYS A 106 33.51 16.90 -16.36
N VAL A 107 33.17 17.67 -17.39
CA VAL A 107 33.13 17.19 -18.77
C VAL A 107 34.51 17.42 -19.40
N PRO A 108 35.09 16.43 -20.09
CA PRO A 108 35.96 16.72 -21.23
C PRO A 108 35.44 16.07 -22.52
N ILE A 109 35.02 16.96 -23.42
CA ILE A 109 35.22 16.98 -24.88
C ILE A 109 35.61 15.64 -25.54
N LEU A 110 34.67 15.02 -26.25
CA LEU A 110 34.90 13.94 -27.22
C LEU A 110 35.61 14.49 -28.47
N ASN A 111 36.85 14.06 -28.70
CA ASN A 111 37.54 14.23 -29.98
C ASN A 111 37.07 13.15 -30.96
N LYS A 112 36.40 13.58 -32.04
CA LYS A 112 36.22 12.80 -33.27
C LYS A 112 37.58 12.67 -33.97
N ASN A 113 38.00 11.45 -34.29
CA ASN A 113 38.87 11.18 -35.44
C ASN A 113 38.42 9.91 -36.16
N LYS A 114 38.20 10.07 -37.47
CA LYS A 114 38.02 9.03 -38.49
C LYS A 114 39.40 8.50 -38.93
N ASP A 115 39.46 7.23 -39.30
CA ASP A 115 40.00 6.71 -40.59
C ASP A 115 40.20 5.17 -40.45
N ASN A 116 39.43 4.36 -41.18
CA ASN A 116 39.69 3.78 -42.51
C ASN A 116 40.74 2.66 -42.52
N ASN A 117 40.29 1.41 -42.81
CA ASN A 117 40.89 0.56 -43.84
C ASN A 117 39.95 -0.59 -44.26
N GLN A 118 39.79 -0.71 -45.60
CA GLN A 118 39.29 -1.81 -46.43
C GLN A 118 40.04 -3.14 -46.15
N GLU A 119 39.70 -4.35 -46.58
CA GLU A 119 38.61 -5.05 -47.29
C GLU A 119 39.03 -6.54 -47.20
N SER A 120 38.11 -7.49 -46.98
CA SER A 120 38.14 -8.80 -47.70
C SER A 120 36.77 -9.47 -47.57
N SER A 121 36.07 -9.55 -48.69
CA SER A 121 34.86 -10.34 -48.88
C SER A 121 35.27 -11.79 -49.16
N GLU A 122 34.88 -12.73 -48.31
CA GLU A 122 34.65 -14.13 -48.69
C GLU A 122 33.84 -14.84 -47.59
N GLY A 123 32.70 -15.43 -47.94
CA GLY A 123 31.92 -16.28 -47.02
C GLY A 123 30.56 -15.74 -46.53
N ALA A 124 29.82 -15.02 -47.37
CA ALA A 124 28.41 -14.74 -47.09
C ALA A 124 27.57 -16.01 -47.27
N ASN A 125 27.42 -16.82 -46.21
CA ASN A 125 26.28 -17.73 -46.02
C ASN A 125 26.13 -18.30 -44.59
N GLU A 126 27.00 -17.96 -43.63
CA GLU A 126 26.83 -18.41 -42.22
C GLU A 126 26.40 -17.32 -41.23
N SER A 127 26.54 -16.02 -41.57
CA SER A 127 26.24 -14.89 -40.67
C SER A 127 24.75 -14.61 -40.44
N SER A 128 23.86 -15.05 -41.34
CA SER A 128 22.40 -14.89 -41.16
C SER A 128 21.91 -15.61 -39.91
N ASN A 129 22.43 -16.82 -39.65
CA ASN A 129 21.93 -17.67 -38.56
C ASN A 129 22.31 -17.17 -37.16
N ALA A 130 23.41 -16.43 -37.02
CA ALA A 130 23.86 -15.91 -35.73
C ALA A 130 23.02 -14.70 -35.30
N PHE A 131 22.81 -13.75 -36.22
CA PHE A 131 21.95 -12.59 -35.99
C PHE A 131 20.49 -12.99 -35.78
N ASP A 132 19.97 -13.91 -36.59
CA ASP A 132 18.59 -14.40 -36.43
C ASP A 132 18.39 -15.14 -35.09
N LYS A 133 19.41 -15.87 -34.60
CA LYS A 133 19.38 -16.49 -33.27
C LYS A 133 19.42 -15.46 -32.15
N ILE A 134 20.31 -14.48 -32.22
CA ILE A 134 20.41 -13.40 -31.22
C ILE A 134 19.12 -12.58 -31.19
N TRP A 135 18.57 -12.26 -32.36
CA TRP A 135 17.31 -11.53 -32.49
C TRP A 135 16.10 -12.33 -31.98
N SER A 136 16.05 -13.64 -32.25
CA SER A 136 15.07 -14.56 -31.67
C SER A 136 15.15 -14.55 -30.13
N GLU A 137 16.35 -14.63 -29.56
CA GLU A 137 16.55 -14.66 -28.11
C GLU A 137 16.22 -13.30 -27.45
N ILE A 138 16.54 -12.17 -28.10
CA ILE A 138 16.15 -10.81 -27.68
C ILE A 138 14.62 -10.63 -27.77
N SER A 139 13.98 -11.18 -28.79
CA SER A 139 12.51 -11.11 -28.93
C SER A 139 11.81 -11.88 -27.81
N LYS A 140 12.32 -13.06 -27.44
CA LYS A 140 11.85 -13.81 -26.26
C LYS A 140 12.05 -13.03 -24.96
N ARG A 141 13.11 -12.22 -24.86
CA ARG A 141 13.35 -11.32 -23.70
C ARG A 141 12.36 -10.20 -23.61
N PHE A 142 12.06 -9.56 -24.74
CA PHE A 142 11.03 -8.53 -24.79
C PHE A 142 9.68 -9.09 -24.33
N GLU A 143 9.34 -10.30 -24.78
CA GLU A 143 8.11 -10.98 -24.36
C GLU A 143 8.12 -11.39 -22.87
N SER A 144 9.25 -11.88 -22.34
CA SER A 144 9.40 -12.21 -20.91
C SER A 144 9.29 -10.97 -20.02
N VAL A 145 9.86 -9.82 -20.42
CA VAL A 145 9.72 -8.55 -19.71
C VAL A 145 8.27 -8.06 -19.74
N CYS A 146 7.59 -8.12 -20.89
CA CYS A 146 6.16 -7.78 -20.98
C CYS A 146 5.30 -8.69 -20.08
N ARG A 147 5.59 -10.00 -20.02
CA ARG A 147 4.90 -10.93 -19.11
C ARG A 147 5.19 -10.65 -17.64
N LEU A 148 6.41 -10.27 -17.29
CA LEU A 148 6.75 -9.86 -15.93
C LEU A 148 5.98 -8.60 -15.54
N GLU A 149 5.89 -7.61 -16.43
CA GLU A 149 5.10 -6.40 -16.21
C GLU A 149 3.62 -6.74 -15.97
N GLU A 150 3.04 -7.62 -16.79
CA GLU A 150 1.67 -8.12 -16.59
C GLU A 150 1.51 -8.90 -15.27
N ARG A 151 2.52 -9.65 -14.81
CA ARG A 151 2.48 -10.40 -13.55
C ARG A 151 2.69 -9.51 -12.32
N LEU A 152 3.47 -8.43 -12.43
CA LEU A 152 3.69 -7.46 -11.36
C LEU A 152 2.52 -6.49 -11.20
N ARG A 153 1.85 -6.12 -12.29
CA ARG A 153 0.75 -5.15 -12.31
C ARG A 153 -0.36 -5.43 -11.27
N PRO A 154 -0.88 -6.67 -11.10
CA PRO A 154 -1.84 -6.99 -10.04
C PRO A 154 -1.28 -6.81 -8.62
N GLN A 155 0.01 -7.08 -8.41
CA GLN A 155 0.65 -6.91 -7.10
C GLN A 155 0.84 -5.42 -6.77
N VAL A 156 1.19 -4.60 -7.76
CA VAL A 156 1.25 -3.13 -7.62
C VAL A 156 -0.13 -2.57 -7.32
N TYR A 157 -1.17 -3.02 -8.04
CA TYR A 157 -2.55 -2.60 -7.74
C TYR A 157 -3.00 -3.01 -6.34
N THR A 158 -2.61 -4.20 -5.88
CA THR A 158 -2.88 -4.64 -4.51
C THR A 158 -2.23 -3.69 -3.50
N MET A 159 -0.97 -3.28 -3.72
CA MET A 159 -0.30 -2.30 -2.87
C MET A 159 -0.95 -0.90 -2.93
N ILE A 160 -1.38 -0.43 -4.11
CA ILE A 160 -2.07 0.86 -4.23
C ILE A 160 -3.42 0.83 -3.49
N GLN A 161 -4.20 -0.25 -3.64
CA GLN A 161 -5.44 -0.43 -2.89
C GLN A 161 -5.19 -0.49 -1.38
N SER A 162 -4.03 -1.01 -0.98
CA SER A 162 -3.60 -1.08 0.40
C SER A 162 -3.30 0.32 0.98
N LEU A 163 -2.81 1.29 0.19
CA LEU A 163 -2.67 2.67 0.64
C LEU A 163 -4.02 3.32 0.98
N ASN A 164 -5.05 3.08 0.16
CA ASN A 164 -6.41 3.55 0.47
C ASN A 164 -6.97 2.93 1.76
N PHE A 165 -6.50 1.73 2.14
CA PHE A 165 -6.88 1.10 3.40
C PHE A 165 -6.28 1.84 4.60
N GLU A 166 -5.04 2.33 4.52
CA GLU A 166 -4.41 3.12 5.58
C GLU A 166 -5.19 4.41 5.87
N ASP A 167 -5.62 5.11 4.82
CA ASP A 167 -6.45 6.32 4.95
C ASP A 167 -7.77 6.02 5.67
N ILE A 168 -8.44 4.93 5.29
CA ILE A 168 -9.69 4.49 5.93
C ILE A 168 -9.48 4.17 7.42
N GLN A 169 -8.41 3.45 7.76
CA GLN A 169 -8.13 3.13 9.17
C GLN A 169 -7.77 4.38 9.97
N THR A 170 -6.99 5.29 9.39
CA THR A 170 -6.64 6.57 10.03
C THR A 170 -7.90 7.39 10.34
N GLN A 171 -8.82 7.48 9.39
CA GLN A 171 -10.10 8.16 9.58
C GLN A 171 -10.94 7.53 10.70
N ARG A 172 -11.00 6.19 10.78
CA ARG A 172 -11.70 5.47 11.85
C ARG A 172 -11.12 5.74 13.23
N ILE A 173 -9.79 5.72 13.34
CA ILE A 173 -9.09 6.07 14.58
C ILE A 173 -9.42 7.50 15.00
N GLU A 174 -9.41 8.44 14.05
CA GLU A 174 -9.72 9.85 14.31
C GLU A 174 -11.16 10.04 14.82
N HIS A 175 -12.14 9.35 14.22
CA HIS A 175 -13.53 9.38 14.71
C HIS A 175 -13.64 8.84 16.13
N ALA A 176 -13.00 7.70 16.42
CA ALA A 176 -13.01 7.08 17.74
C ALA A 176 -12.37 7.98 18.81
N LEU A 177 -11.20 8.55 18.52
CA LEU A 177 -10.51 9.50 19.41
C LEU A 177 -11.32 10.78 19.64
N THR A 178 -11.98 11.30 18.60
CA THR A 178 -12.82 12.50 18.71
C THR A 178 -14.02 12.25 19.61
N ALA A 179 -14.69 11.11 19.44
CA ALA A 179 -15.81 10.71 20.29
C ALA A 179 -15.37 10.52 21.75
N GLN A 180 -14.24 9.84 21.97
CA GLN A 180 -13.68 9.64 23.30
C GLN A 180 -13.27 10.96 23.98
N ARG A 181 -12.69 11.90 23.23
CA ARG A 181 -12.34 13.23 23.75
C ARG A 181 -13.58 13.97 24.24
N LYS A 182 -14.65 14.02 23.43
CA LYS A 182 -15.91 14.68 23.80
C LYS A 182 -16.57 14.02 25.02
N LEU A 183 -16.54 12.69 25.08
CA LEU A 183 -17.01 11.95 26.26
C LEU A 183 -16.23 12.36 27.51
N ASN A 184 -14.89 12.34 27.44
CA ASN A 184 -14.03 12.74 28.56
C ASN A 184 -14.25 14.18 29.01
N GLU A 185 -14.41 15.11 28.07
CA GLU A 185 -14.72 16.52 28.37
C GLU A 185 -16.05 16.67 29.10
N GLY A 186 -17.10 15.97 28.66
CA GLY A 186 -18.40 15.97 29.33
C GLY A 186 -18.36 15.32 30.71
N MET A 187 -17.70 14.16 30.82
CA MET A 187 -17.51 13.47 32.09
C MET A 187 -16.74 14.33 33.10
N MET A 188 -15.71 15.05 32.66
CA MET A 188 -14.96 15.97 33.50
C MET A 188 -15.82 17.15 33.98
N LYS A 189 -16.75 17.64 33.16
CA LYS A 189 -17.71 18.69 33.57
C LYS A 189 -18.65 18.18 34.67
N PHE A 190 -19.21 16.98 34.52
CA PHE A 190 -20.08 16.38 35.54
C PHE A 190 -19.33 16.06 36.84
N LEU A 191 -18.09 15.56 36.74
CA LEU A 191 -17.23 15.32 37.89
C LEU A 191 -16.92 16.61 38.67
N LYS A 192 -16.58 17.70 37.95
CA LYS A 192 -16.33 19.02 38.57
C LYS A 192 -17.56 19.61 39.26
N LYS A 193 -18.76 19.40 38.69
CA LYS A 193 -20.03 19.87 39.27
C LYS A 193 -20.46 19.04 40.48
N GLY A 194 -20.01 17.79 40.55
CA GLY A 194 -20.51 16.77 41.45
C GLY A 194 -21.78 16.15 40.87
N VAL A 195 -21.81 14.83 40.74
CA VAL A 195 -22.92 14.10 40.09
C VAL A 195 -24.26 14.37 40.79
N GLN A 196 -24.23 14.59 42.11
CA GLN A 196 -25.40 14.95 42.93
C GLN A 196 -25.99 16.34 42.60
N ASN A 197 -25.22 17.23 41.99
CA ASN A 197 -25.66 18.57 41.58
C ASN A 197 -25.98 18.65 40.07
N CYS A 198 -25.92 17.53 39.35
CA CYS A 198 -26.21 17.49 37.92
C CYS A 198 -27.72 17.36 37.70
N ASN A 199 -28.27 18.21 36.82
CA ASN A 199 -29.67 18.08 36.43
C ASN A 199 -29.81 16.90 35.45
N LEU A 200 -30.83 16.06 35.64
CA LEU A 200 -31.13 14.94 34.73
C LEU A 200 -31.27 15.41 33.28
N GLN A 201 -31.94 16.55 33.07
CA GLN A 201 -32.14 17.11 31.72
C GLN A 201 -30.80 17.49 31.07
N GLU A 202 -29.89 18.10 31.82
CA GLU A 202 -28.57 18.49 31.33
C GLU A 202 -27.73 17.28 30.91
N VAL A 203 -27.81 16.20 31.68
CA VAL A 203 -27.12 14.94 31.36
C VAL A 203 -27.75 14.26 30.15
N LEU A 204 -29.08 14.25 30.03
CA LEU A 204 -29.77 13.70 28.86
C LEU A 204 -29.50 14.49 27.58
N ASP A 205 -29.48 15.82 27.65
CA ASP A 205 -29.17 16.70 26.52
C ASP A 205 -27.73 16.48 26.05
N PHE A 206 -26.78 16.45 26.98
CA PHE A 206 -25.38 16.12 26.67
C PHE A 206 -25.25 14.74 26.03
N SER A 207 -25.89 13.72 26.63
CA SER A 207 -25.79 12.34 26.15
C SER A 207 -26.38 12.19 24.75
N SER A 208 -27.52 12.81 24.50
CA SER A 208 -28.19 12.80 23.20
C SER A 208 -27.39 13.54 22.14
N GLN A 209 -26.82 14.69 22.50
CA GLN A 209 -25.96 15.46 21.60
C GLN A 209 -24.68 14.69 21.27
N LEU A 210 -24.02 14.09 22.27
CA LEU A 210 -22.81 13.29 22.07
C LEU A 210 -23.07 12.12 21.10
N VAL A 211 -24.15 11.35 21.33
CA VAL A 211 -24.52 10.24 20.44
C VAL A 211 -24.81 10.74 19.02
N LYS A 212 -25.55 11.84 18.88
CA LYS A 212 -25.87 12.42 17.56
C LYS A 212 -24.60 12.87 16.82
N GLU A 213 -23.70 13.55 17.52
CA GLU A 213 -22.43 14.02 16.94
C GLU A 213 -21.51 12.86 16.56
N THR A 214 -21.40 11.83 17.41
CA THR A 214 -20.62 10.62 17.11
C THR A 214 -21.18 9.89 15.89
N LYS A 215 -22.52 9.75 15.77
CA LYS A 215 -23.14 9.17 14.58
C LYS A 215 -22.84 9.97 13.32
N ALA A 216 -22.91 11.31 13.42
CA ALA A 216 -22.69 12.20 12.30
C ALA A 216 -21.22 12.21 11.83
N SER A 217 -20.26 11.98 12.72
CA SER A 217 -18.85 11.85 12.33
C SER A 217 -18.56 10.61 11.49
N TYR A 218 -19.34 9.53 11.63
CA TYR A 218 -19.08 8.32 10.86
C TYR A 218 -19.41 8.48 9.38
N THR A 219 -18.41 8.23 8.55
CA THR A 219 -18.51 8.30 7.09
C THR A 219 -18.79 6.93 6.47
N MET A 220 -18.40 5.84 7.15
CA MET A 220 -18.56 4.48 6.62
C MET A 220 -19.90 3.84 7.02
N ALA A 221 -20.48 3.06 6.11
CA ALA A 221 -21.73 2.34 6.36
C ALA A 221 -21.61 1.31 7.48
N ASP A 222 -20.48 0.61 7.56
CA ASP A 222 -20.23 -0.40 8.59
C ASP A 222 -20.12 0.20 9.99
N GLU A 223 -19.43 1.34 10.12
CA GLU A 223 -19.34 2.09 11.40
C GLU A 223 -20.73 2.51 11.86
N ARG A 224 -21.56 3.03 10.95
CA ARG A 224 -22.94 3.45 11.24
C ARG A 224 -23.80 2.26 11.65
N ARG A 225 -23.61 1.10 11.02
CA ARG A 225 -24.34 -0.12 11.37
C ARG A 225 -23.97 -0.54 12.79
N VAL A 226 -22.69 -0.70 13.11
CA VAL A 226 -22.24 -1.08 14.47
C VAL A 226 -22.73 -0.07 15.51
N PHE A 227 -22.64 1.22 15.20
CA PHE A 227 -23.19 2.27 16.07
C PHE A 227 -24.68 2.09 16.34
N GLU A 228 -25.46 1.76 15.30
CA GLU A 228 -26.88 1.52 15.46
C GLU A 228 -27.19 0.27 16.29
N GLN A 229 -26.36 -0.77 16.20
CA GLN A 229 -26.49 -1.95 17.04
C GLN A 229 -26.21 -1.62 18.51
N VAL A 230 -25.18 -0.82 18.77
CA VAL A 230 -24.83 -0.45 20.15
C VAL A 230 -25.86 0.49 20.76
N PHE A 231 -26.33 1.51 20.04
CA PHE A 231 -27.17 2.57 20.64
C PHE A 231 -28.67 2.43 20.37
N TYR A 232 -29.11 1.57 19.45
CA TYR A 232 -30.52 1.53 19.03
C TYR A 232 -31.07 0.14 18.71
N GLU A 233 -30.26 -0.93 18.74
CA GLU A 233 -30.83 -2.26 18.81
C GLU A 233 -31.19 -2.54 20.26
N ASP A 234 -32.49 -2.71 20.51
CA ASP A 234 -32.95 -3.37 21.73
C ASP A 234 -32.20 -4.70 21.77
N ASN A 235 -31.36 -4.88 22.79
CA ASN A 235 -30.94 -6.20 23.22
C ASN A 235 -32.22 -6.95 23.55
N LYS A 236 -32.83 -7.61 22.54
CA LYS A 236 -33.90 -8.58 22.71
C LYS A 236 -33.31 -9.73 23.51
N LYS A 237 -33.35 -9.58 24.83
CA LYS A 237 -33.24 -10.64 25.81
C LYS A 237 -34.43 -10.53 26.72
#